data_AF-A0A662H4F8-F1
#
_entry.id   AF-A0A662H4F8-F1
#
_cell.length_a   1.000
_cell.length_b   1.000
_cell.length_c   1.000
_cell.angle_alpha   90.00
_cell.angle_beta   90.00
_cell.angle_gamma   90.00
#
_symmetry.space_group_name_H-M   'P 1'
#
loop_
_entity.id
_entity.type
_entity.pdbx_description
1 polymer ?
#
loop_
_entity_poly.entity_id
_entity_poly.type
_entity_poly.pdbx_seq_one_letter_code
_entity_poly.pdbx_strand_id
1 'polypeptide(L)'
;MSSSHNLSSVETLLIANRERGRRTTRAISERIKVLKRIKFYIDTLDAGGILRRYFVMNGFDGALAVMGIIVGSYMTRALNPRFIVGASIGASIAMAVSGFVGAFITERAERLREIKELERSLFTSLDKSVLKQAVNMITLLAAVIDAIAPLLFALISITPFVLSMWSLLPVEI
;
A
#
# COMPACT_ATOMS: atom_id res chain seq x y z
N MET A 1 -35.98 40.20 -28.10
CA MET A 1 -35.55 38.84 -28.47
C MET A 1 -34.20 38.53 -27.81
N SER A 2 -34.17 38.04 -26.56
CA SER A 2 -32.91 37.59 -25.92
C SER A 2 -33.13 36.67 -24.70
N SER A 3 -34.25 35.94 -24.64
CA SER A 3 -34.61 35.13 -23.46
C SER A 3 -34.74 33.63 -23.72
N SER A 4 -34.72 33.18 -24.98
CA SER A 4 -34.85 31.75 -25.35
C SER A 4 -33.52 30.98 -25.41
N HIS A 5 -32.37 31.66 -25.42
CA HIS A 5 -31.06 31.01 -25.56
C HIS A 5 -30.41 30.54 -24.24
N ASN A 6 -30.92 30.97 -23.07
CA ASN A 6 -30.30 30.67 -21.77
C ASN A 6 -30.87 29.41 -21.09
N LEU A 7 -32.11 29.02 -21.44
CA LEU A 7 -32.81 27.88 -20.84
C LEU A 7 -32.21 26.52 -21.26
N SER A 8 -31.76 26.40 -22.52
CA SER A 8 -31.12 25.16 -23.02
C SER A 8 -29.75 24.91 -22.39
N SER A 9 -28.99 25.97 -22.08
CA SER A 9 -27.70 25.87 -21.39
C SER A 9 -27.85 25.42 -19.94
N VAL A 10 -28.89 25.88 -19.24
CA VAL A 10 -29.19 25.49 -17.86
C VAL A 10 -29.65 24.03 -17.78
N GLU A 11 -30.51 23.56 -18.69
CA GLU A 11 -30.91 22.15 -18.76
C GLU A 11 -29.73 21.23 -19.09
N THR A 12 -28.86 21.64 -20.00
CA THR A 12 -27.65 20.88 -20.35
C THR A 12 -26.71 20.74 -19.14
N LEU A 13 -26.55 21.81 -18.36
CA LEU A 13 -25.76 21.79 -17.12
C LEU A 13 -26.40 20.90 -16.03
N LEU A 14 -27.73 20.94 -15.87
CA LEU A 14 -28.44 20.09 -14.91
C LEU A 14 -28.34 18.60 -15.26
N ILE A 15 -28.45 18.25 -16.54
CA ILE A 15 -28.29 16.87 -17.03
C ILE A 15 -26.85 16.38 -16.80
N ALA A 16 -25.85 17.21 -17.14
CA ALA A 16 -24.45 16.88 -16.92
C ALA A 16 -24.10 16.68 -15.43
N ASN A 17 -24.69 17.47 -14.54
CA ASN A 17 -24.49 17.33 -13.09
C ASN A 17 -25.17 16.07 -12.53
N ARG A 18 -26.35 15.72 -13.06
CA ARG A 18 -27.09 14.49 -12.69
C ARG A 18 -26.36 13.22 -13.14
N GLU A 19 -25.72 13.25 -14.31
CA GLU A 19 -24.86 12.18 -14.80
C GLU A 19 -23.56 12.04 -14.00
N ARG A 20 -22.90 13.15 -13.64
CA ARG A 20 -21.73 13.13 -12.74
C ARG A 20 -22.08 12.52 -11.39
N GLY A 21 -23.19 12.94 -10.77
CA GLY A 21 -23.65 12.40 -9.49
C GLY A 21 -23.87 10.89 -9.52
N ARG A 22 -24.46 10.35 -10.59
CA ARG A 22 -24.69 8.90 -10.80
C ARG A 22 -23.41 8.11 -11.06
N ARG A 23 -22.44 8.68 -11.79
CA ARG A 23 -21.11 8.05 -11.99
C ARG A 23 -20.34 7.98 -10.68
N THR A 24 -20.37 9.05 -9.89
CA THR A 24 -19.69 9.12 -8.59
C THR A 24 -20.30 8.11 -7.59
N THR A 25 -21.62 8.02 -7.49
CA THR A 25 -22.28 7.04 -6.60
C THR A 25 -22.02 5.58 -7.01
N ARG A 26 -22.00 5.27 -8.32
CA ARG A 26 -21.63 3.93 -8.80
C ARG A 26 -20.17 3.59 -8.47
N ALA A 27 -19.24 4.51 -8.68
CA ALA A 27 -17.83 4.29 -8.36
C ALA A 27 -17.59 4.03 -6.87
N ILE A 28 -18.28 4.77 -5.99
CA ILE A 28 -18.20 4.58 -4.53
C ILE A 28 -18.80 3.23 -4.13
N SER A 29 -19.97 2.86 -4.67
CA SER A 29 -20.60 1.55 -4.44
C SER A 29 -19.69 0.38 -4.81
N GLU A 30 -19.05 0.44 -5.97
CA GLU A 30 -18.13 -0.61 -6.42
C GLU A 30 -16.88 -0.71 -5.51
N ARG A 31 -16.32 0.42 -5.06
CA ARG A 31 -15.22 0.41 -4.07
C ARG A 31 -15.64 -0.22 -2.74
N ILE A 32 -16.85 0.08 -2.25
CA ILE A 32 -17.38 -0.51 -1.01
C ILE A 32 -17.55 -2.02 -1.13
N LYS A 33 -18.03 -2.52 -2.29
CA LYS A 33 -18.14 -3.97 -2.54
C LYS A 33 -16.77 -4.66 -2.52
N VAL A 34 -15.75 -4.05 -3.14
CA VAL A 34 -14.38 -4.57 -3.13
C VAL A 34 -13.82 -4.64 -1.71
N LEU A 35 -13.98 -3.57 -0.91
CA LEU A 35 -13.56 -3.54 0.48
C LEU A 35 -14.26 -4.60 1.34
N LYS A 36 -15.57 -4.79 1.15
CA LYS A 36 -16.32 -5.87 1.83
C LYS A 36 -15.80 -7.25 1.45
N ARG A 37 -15.44 -7.45 0.18
CA ARG A 37 -14.91 -8.73 -0.31
C ARG A 37 -13.50 -9.00 0.24
N ILE A 38 -12.65 -7.98 0.31
CA ILE A 38 -11.33 -8.07 0.95
C ILE A 38 -11.49 -8.44 2.43
N LYS A 39 -12.35 -7.73 3.17
CA LYS A 39 -12.63 -8.03 4.58
C LYS A 39 -13.14 -9.46 4.77
N PHE A 40 -14.07 -9.91 3.92
CA PHE A 40 -14.57 -11.27 3.95
C PHE A 40 -13.45 -12.31 3.79
N TYR A 41 -12.50 -12.10 2.87
CA TYR A 41 -11.37 -13.02 2.71
C TYR A 41 -10.40 -12.98 3.89
N ILE A 42 -10.12 -11.79 4.44
CA ILE A 42 -9.28 -11.65 5.64
C ILE A 42 -9.88 -12.41 6.82
N ASP A 43 -11.19 -12.25 7.05
CA ASP A 43 -11.89 -12.90 8.15
C ASP A 43 -12.04 -14.42 7.92
N THR A 44 -12.28 -14.85 6.68
CA THR A 44 -12.47 -16.28 6.35
C THR A 44 -11.18 -17.08 6.42
N LEU A 45 -10.03 -16.47 6.13
CA LEU A 45 -8.71 -17.13 6.19
C LEU A 45 -7.90 -16.76 7.44
N ASP A 46 -8.50 -16.02 8.39
CA ASP A 46 -7.81 -15.42 9.55
C ASP A 46 -6.48 -14.71 9.17
N ALA A 47 -6.44 -14.16 7.96
CA ALA A 47 -5.22 -13.62 7.36
C ALA A 47 -4.78 -12.31 8.02
N GLY A 48 -5.60 -11.73 8.90
CA GLY A 48 -5.31 -10.50 9.62
C GLY A 48 -4.02 -10.57 10.41
N GLY A 49 -3.69 -11.73 10.98
CA GLY A 49 -2.41 -11.94 11.68
C GLY A 49 -1.20 -11.78 10.76
N ILE A 50 -1.28 -12.36 9.55
CA ILE A 50 -0.21 -12.32 8.55
C ILE A 50 0.00 -10.88 8.04
N LEU A 51 -1.08 -10.19 7.70
CA LEU A 51 -1.02 -8.81 7.24
C LEU A 51 -0.42 -7.87 8.30
N ARG A 52 -0.82 -8.01 9.57
CA ARG A 52 -0.24 -7.22 10.67
C ARG A 52 1.24 -7.53 10.87
N ARG A 53 1.64 -8.79 10.77
CA ARG A 53 3.04 -9.20 10.88
C ARG A 53 3.89 -8.57 9.79
N TYR A 54 3.45 -8.64 8.52
CA TYR A 54 4.15 -8.01 7.40
C TYR A 54 4.24 -6.49 7.54
N PHE A 55 3.17 -5.85 8.00
CA PHE A 55 3.17 -4.40 8.22
C PHE A 55 4.19 -3.99 9.29
N VAL A 56 4.18 -4.65 10.46
CA VAL A 56 5.04 -4.28 11.58
C VAL A 56 6.49 -4.64 11.27
N MET A 57 6.77 -5.86 10.81
CA MET A 57 8.13 -6.35 10.56
C MET A 57 8.85 -5.47 9.54
N ASN A 58 8.25 -5.28 8.36
CA ASN A 58 8.89 -4.50 7.30
C ASN A 58 8.83 -2.98 7.57
N GLY A 59 7.82 -2.51 8.30
CA GLY A 59 7.78 -1.13 8.79
C GLY A 59 8.98 -0.82 9.68
N PHE A 60 9.26 -1.68 10.66
CA PHE A 60 10.44 -1.54 11.52
C PHE A 60 11.75 -1.61 10.74
N ASP A 61 11.85 -2.46 9.72
CA ASP A 61 13.03 -2.50 8.86
C ASP A 61 13.27 -1.16 8.15
N GLY A 62 12.19 -0.50 7.68
CA GLY A 62 12.28 0.84 7.10
C GLY A 62 12.78 1.88 8.09
N ALA A 63 12.29 1.87 9.33
CA ALA A 63 12.77 2.77 10.38
C ALA A 63 14.25 2.51 10.74
N LEU A 64 14.65 1.24 10.87
CA LEU A 64 16.02 0.85 11.18
C LEU A 64 16.99 1.20 10.05
N ALA A 65 16.58 1.06 8.79
CA ALA A 65 17.38 1.49 7.64
C ALA A 65 17.65 3.00 7.68
N VAL A 66 16.62 3.81 7.95
CA VAL A 66 16.77 5.26 8.12
C VAL A 66 17.66 5.59 9.31
N MET A 67 17.48 4.91 10.45
CA MET A 67 18.35 5.06 11.61
C MET A 67 19.82 4.78 11.26
N GLY A 68 20.09 3.70 10.51
CA GLY A 68 21.43 3.37 10.04
C GLY A 68 22.04 4.46 9.17
N ILE A 69 21.26 5.05 8.27
CA ILE A 69 21.69 6.20 7.46
C ILE A 69 22.05 7.39 8.35
N ILE A 70 21.19 7.74 9.32
CA ILE A 70 21.42 8.85 10.24
C ILE A 70 22.69 8.63 11.08
N VAL A 71 22.84 7.46 11.68
CA VAL A 71 24.01 7.10 12.50
C VAL A 71 25.28 7.12 11.65
N GLY A 72 25.24 6.58 10.43
CA GLY A 72 26.38 6.62 9.51
C GLY A 72 26.76 8.05 9.11
N SER A 73 25.78 8.90 8.81
CA SER A 73 26.01 10.33 8.54
C SER A 73 26.58 11.06 9.75
N TYR A 74 26.14 10.71 10.97
CA TYR A 74 26.67 11.26 12.21
C TYR A 74 28.14 10.87 12.43
N MET A 75 28.47 9.58 12.28
CA MET A 75 29.84 9.07 12.46
C MET A 75 30.85 9.71 11.49
N THR A 76 30.39 10.03 10.27
CA THR A 76 31.23 10.68 9.24
C THR A 76 31.27 12.20 9.35
N ARG A 77 30.60 12.79 10.35
CA ARG A 77 30.39 14.25 10.52
C ARG A 77 29.83 14.92 9.27
N ALA A 78 29.09 14.17 8.45
CA ALA A 78 28.50 14.61 7.18
C ALA A 78 26.97 14.69 7.31
N LEU A 79 26.51 15.48 8.28
CA LEU A 79 25.08 15.70 8.55
C LEU A 79 24.48 16.67 7.54
N ASN A 80 24.22 16.19 6.32
CA ASN A 80 23.47 16.93 5.32
C ASN A 80 22.02 16.43 5.27
N PRO A 81 21.03 17.23 5.71
CA PRO A 81 19.61 16.81 5.73
C PRO A 81 19.08 16.39 4.36
N ARG A 82 19.52 17.05 3.27
CA ARG A 82 19.09 16.70 1.91
C ARG A 82 19.59 15.31 1.52
N PHE A 83 20.82 14.99 1.90
CA PHE A 83 21.39 13.66 1.67
C PHE A 83 20.66 12.60 2.47
N ILE A 84 20.43 12.81 3.77
CA ILE A 84 19.74 11.85 4.64
C ILE A 84 18.33 11.56 4.12
N VAL A 85 17.56 12.60 3.77
CA VAL A 85 16.22 12.46 3.20
C VAL A 85 16.26 11.71 1.87
N GLY A 86 17.15 12.10 0.96
CA GLY A 86 17.29 11.47 -0.36
C GLY A 86 17.70 10.00 -0.28
N ALA A 87 18.72 9.69 0.54
CA ALA A 87 19.20 8.34 0.78
C ALA A 87 18.13 7.46 1.43
N SER A 88 17.40 8.00 2.41
CA SER A 88 16.33 7.29 3.11
C SER A 88 15.16 6.95 2.20
N ILE A 89 14.72 7.90 1.36
CA ILE A 89 13.67 7.65 0.37
C ILE A 89 14.15 6.62 -0.66
N GLY A 90 15.36 6.77 -1.18
CA GLY A 90 15.93 5.83 -2.14
C GLY A 90 16.02 4.40 -1.59
N ALA A 91 16.55 4.25 -0.38
CA ALA A 91 16.62 2.96 0.32
C ALA A 91 15.22 2.37 0.54
N SER A 92 14.25 3.19 0.96
CA SER A 92 12.89 2.71 1.22
C SER A 92 12.14 2.30 -0.04
N ILE A 93 12.37 2.99 -1.18
CA ILE A 93 11.82 2.57 -2.47
C ILE A 93 12.45 1.24 -2.90
N ALA A 94 13.76 1.09 -2.76
CA ALA A 94 14.44 -0.17 -3.06
C ALA A 94 13.85 -1.32 -2.22
N MET A 95 13.68 -1.10 -0.91
CA MET A 95 13.03 -2.05 0.00
C MET A 95 11.58 -2.34 -0.39
N ALA A 96 10.80 -1.32 -0.77
CA ALA A 96 9.41 -1.50 -1.19
C ALA A 96 9.29 -2.41 -2.41
N VAL A 97 10.14 -2.19 -3.42
CA VAL A 97 10.16 -3.01 -4.64
C VAL A 97 10.63 -4.44 -4.33
N SER A 98 11.72 -4.59 -3.56
CA SER A 98 12.23 -5.91 -3.21
C SER A 98 11.27 -6.68 -2.30
N GLY A 99 10.64 -6.01 -1.34
CA GLY A 99 9.65 -6.57 -0.43
C GLY A 99 8.39 -7.01 -1.17
N PHE A 100 7.86 -6.17 -2.07
CA PHE A 100 6.72 -6.54 -2.91
C PHE A 100 6.97 -7.82 -3.69
N VAL A 101 8.07 -7.87 -4.45
CA VAL A 101 8.37 -9.00 -5.33
C VAL A 101 8.71 -10.24 -4.50
N GLY A 102 9.53 -10.08 -3.45
CA GLY A 102 9.95 -11.18 -2.58
C GLY A 102 8.79 -11.81 -1.82
N ALA A 103 7.94 -10.99 -1.20
CA ALA A 103 6.75 -11.46 -0.50
C ALA A 103 5.76 -12.10 -1.47
N PHE A 104 5.49 -11.48 -2.63
CA PHE A 104 4.55 -12.03 -3.60
C PHE A 104 4.98 -13.41 -4.10
N ILE A 105 6.23 -13.57 -4.52
CA ILE A 105 6.73 -14.85 -5.04
C ILE A 105 6.73 -15.91 -3.94
N THR A 106 7.27 -15.57 -2.76
CA THR A 106 7.40 -16.51 -1.64
C THR A 106 6.04 -16.96 -1.11
N GLU A 107 5.15 -16.02 -0.77
CA GLU A 107 3.81 -16.35 -0.28
C GLU A 107 2.99 -17.08 -1.35
N ARG A 108 3.10 -16.70 -2.62
CA ARG A 108 2.40 -17.41 -3.69
C ARG A 108 2.86 -18.85 -3.81
N ALA A 109 4.17 -19.09 -3.71
CA ALA A 109 4.73 -20.43 -3.78
C ALA A 109 4.24 -21.29 -2.60
N GLU A 110 4.28 -20.74 -1.37
CA GLU A 110 3.84 -21.44 -0.16
C GLU A 110 2.36 -21.79 -0.23
N ARG A 111 1.50 -20.82 -0.57
CA ARG A 111 0.06 -21.05 -0.62
C ARG A 111 -0.38 -21.99 -1.74
N LEU A 112 0.29 -21.95 -2.90
CA LEU A 112 0.03 -22.92 -3.97
C LEU A 112 0.45 -24.33 -3.56
N ARG A 113 1.51 -24.47 -2.76
CA ARG A 113 1.92 -25.74 -2.20
C ARG A 113 0.87 -26.26 -1.21
N GLU A 114 0.41 -25.44 -0.27
CA GLU A 114 -0.66 -25.79 0.68
C GLU A 114 -1.94 -26.27 -0.04
N ILE A 115 -2.36 -25.58 -1.11
CA ILE A 115 -3.52 -26.01 -1.91
C ILE A 115 -3.29 -27.37 -2.55
N LYS A 116 -2.11 -27.62 -3.14
CA LYS A 116 -1.82 -28.92 -3.78
C LYS A 116 -1.77 -30.06 -2.78
N GLU A 117 -1.27 -29.82 -1.57
CA GLU A 117 -1.30 -30.81 -0.50
C GLU A 117 -2.76 -31.12 -0.09
N LEU A 118 -3.61 -30.10 0.01
CA LEU A 118 -5.04 -30.27 0.29
C LEU A 118 -5.78 -31.02 -0.83
N GLU A 119 -5.51 -30.72 -2.10
CA GLU A 119 -6.09 -31.42 -3.25
C GLU A 119 -5.75 -32.91 -3.23
N ARG A 120 -4.51 -33.27 -2.87
CA ARG A 120 -4.08 -34.66 -2.73
C ARG A 120 -4.84 -35.38 -1.62
N SER A 121 -5.03 -34.73 -0.47
CA SER A 121 -5.80 -35.31 0.64
C SER A 121 -7.28 -35.50 0.32
N LEU A 122 -7.85 -34.63 -0.52
CA LEU A 122 -9.26 -34.67 -0.90
C LEU A 122 -9.55 -35.48 -2.18
N PHE A 123 -8.51 -35.96 -2.88
CA PHE A 123 -8.62 -36.59 -4.20
C PHE A 123 -9.46 -35.78 -5.21
N THR A 124 -9.51 -34.46 -5.04
CA THR A 124 -10.35 -33.54 -5.81
C THR A 124 -9.57 -32.27 -6.11
N SER A 125 -9.74 -31.73 -7.32
CA SER A 125 -9.10 -30.46 -7.69
C SER A 125 -9.87 -29.25 -7.13
N LEU A 126 -9.13 -28.31 -6.56
CA LEU A 126 -9.56 -27.03 -6.03
C LEU A 126 -9.22 -25.86 -6.97
N ASP A 127 -8.82 -26.13 -8.22
CA ASP A 127 -8.34 -25.10 -9.15
C ASP A 127 -9.34 -23.99 -9.46
N LYS A 128 -10.65 -24.29 -9.40
CA LYS A 128 -11.74 -23.31 -9.59
C LYS A 128 -12.44 -22.93 -8.28
N SER A 129 -11.86 -23.27 -7.14
CA SER A 129 -12.45 -22.99 -5.83
C SER A 129 -12.37 -21.51 -5.45
N VAL A 130 -13.32 -21.08 -4.62
CA VAL A 130 -13.27 -19.76 -3.96
C VAL A 130 -12.01 -19.63 -3.10
N LEU A 131 -11.50 -20.74 -2.56
CA LEU A 131 -10.28 -20.79 -1.75
C LEU A 131 -9.06 -20.32 -2.54
N LYS A 132 -8.85 -20.81 -3.77
CA LYS A 132 -7.71 -20.40 -4.60
C LYS A 132 -7.75 -18.90 -4.94
N GLN A 133 -8.94 -18.35 -5.17
CA GLN A 133 -9.12 -16.92 -5.40
C GLN A 133 -8.82 -16.09 -4.15
N ALA A 134 -9.27 -16.56 -2.98
CA ALA A 134 -9.02 -15.92 -1.70
C ALA A 134 -7.52 -15.87 -1.38
N VAL A 135 -6.83 -17.00 -1.57
CA VAL A 135 -5.38 -17.13 -1.40
C VAL A 135 -4.62 -16.13 -2.26
N ASN A 136 -4.89 -16.09 -3.58
CA ASN A 136 -4.20 -15.15 -4.48
C ASN A 136 -4.42 -13.68 -4.06
N MET A 137 -5.62 -13.35 -3.60
CA MET A 137 -5.94 -12.00 -3.13
C MET A 137 -5.16 -11.66 -1.86
N ILE A 138 -5.09 -12.58 -0.90
CA ILE A 138 -4.36 -12.38 0.37
C ILE A 138 -2.85 -12.27 0.11
N THR A 139 -2.28 -13.12 -0.75
CA THR A 139 -0.88 -13.04 -1.15
C THR A 139 -0.55 -11.68 -1.77
N LEU A 140 -1.39 -11.18 -2.69
CA LEU A 140 -1.20 -9.86 -3.27
C LEU A 140 -1.29 -8.76 -2.21
N LEU A 141 -2.27 -8.86 -1.31
CA LEU A 141 -2.47 -7.87 -0.26
C LEU A 141 -1.31 -7.85 0.74
N ALA A 142 -0.77 -9.01 1.11
CA ALA A 142 0.42 -9.13 1.95
C ALA A 142 1.63 -8.47 1.29
N ALA A 143 1.87 -8.73 0.00
CA ALA A 143 2.95 -8.11 -0.74
C ALA A 143 2.82 -6.58 -0.86
N VAL A 144 1.59 -6.07 -1.04
CA VAL A 144 1.34 -4.62 -1.06
C VAL A 144 1.61 -3.99 0.30
N ILE A 145 1.18 -4.63 1.39
CA ILE A 145 1.42 -4.15 2.76
C ILE A 145 2.90 -4.16 3.08
N ASP A 146 3.60 -5.23 2.72
CA ASP A 146 5.05 -5.35 2.83
C ASP A 146 5.75 -4.19 2.12
N ALA A 147 5.35 -3.87 0.88
CA ALA A 147 5.95 -2.78 0.12
C ALA A 147 5.72 -1.38 0.74
N ILE A 148 4.52 -1.13 1.25
CA ILE A 148 4.12 0.20 1.74
C ILE A 148 4.67 0.47 3.14
N ALA A 149 4.77 -0.55 3.99
CA ALA A 149 5.14 -0.37 5.39
C ALA A 149 6.52 0.28 5.61
N PRO A 150 7.63 -0.17 4.98
CA PRO A 150 8.94 0.47 5.11
C PRO A 150 8.90 1.94 4.73
N LEU A 151 8.18 2.27 3.64
CA LEU A 151 8.08 3.63 3.14
C LEU A 151 7.40 4.56 4.15
N LEU A 152 6.30 4.11 4.76
CA LEU A 152 5.59 4.90 5.78
C LEU A 152 6.46 5.15 7.02
N PHE A 153 7.12 4.10 7.51
CA PHE A 153 7.94 4.20 8.72
C PHE A 153 9.20 5.04 8.46
N ALA A 154 9.80 4.91 7.29
CA ALA A 154 10.90 5.76 6.86
C ALA A 154 10.49 7.23 6.75
N LEU A 155 9.32 7.52 6.16
CA LEU A 155 8.77 8.88 6.08
C LEU A 155 8.56 9.48 7.48
N ILE A 156 8.04 8.71 8.43
CA ILE A 156 7.91 9.13 9.83
C ILE A 156 9.30 9.41 10.43
N SER A 157 10.28 8.54 10.16
CA SER A 157 11.62 8.63 10.72
C SER A 157 12.43 9.84 10.19
N ILE A 158 12.20 10.26 8.94
CA ILE A 158 12.88 11.42 8.36
C ILE A 158 12.21 12.76 8.66
N THR A 159 11.03 12.78 9.30
CA THR A 159 10.31 14.02 9.66
C THR A 159 11.19 15.10 10.31
N PRO A 160 12.07 14.84 11.29
CA PRO A 160 12.92 15.88 11.87
C PRO A 160 13.88 16.51 10.85
N PHE A 161 14.40 15.73 9.91
CA PHE A 161 15.31 16.23 8.86
C PHE A 161 14.56 17.04 7.81
N VAL A 162 13.33 16.67 7.47
CA VAL A 162 12.46 17.47 6.60
C VAL A 162 12.13 18.82 7.24
N LEU A 163 11.82 18.84 8.55
CA LEU A 163 11.60 20.09 9.28
C LEU A 163 12.83 20.98 9.31
N SER A 164 14.02 20.39 9.49
CA SER A 164 15.28 21.13 9.40
C SER A 164 15.53 21.71 8.00
N MET A 165 15.17 21.01 6.92
CA MET A 165 15.25 21.53 5.55
C MET A 165 14.39 22.77 5.32
N TRP A 166 13.29 22.92 6.06
CA TRP A 166 12.42 24.11 6.03
C TRP A 166 12.90 25.24 6.96
N SER A 167 14.13 25.14 7.49
CA SER A 167 14.73 26.13 8.40
C SER A 167 13.99 26.28 9.73
N LEU A 168 13.17 25.30 10.11
CA LEU A 168 12.44 25.29 11.39
C LEU A 168 13.30 24.80 12.56
N LEU A 169 14.37 24.04 12.28
CA LEU A 169 15.30 23.51 13.28
C LEU A 169 16.74 23.66 12.79
N PRO A 170 17.65 24.27 13.59
CA PRO A 170 19.07 24.26 13.28
C PRO A 170 19.62 22.84 13.42
N VAL A 171 20.40 22.39 12.44
CA VAL A 171 21.27 21.22 12.62
C VAL A 171 22.55 21.73 13.25
N GLU A 172 22.59 21.76 14.58
CA GLU A 172 23.84 21.97 15.30
C GLU A 172 24.63 20.65 15.31
N ILE A 173 25.91 20.73 14.96
CA ILE A 173 26.88 19.62 14.95
C ILE A 173 27.73 19.74 16.21
#